data_AF-A0A7S0KRE9-F1
#
_entry.id   AF-A0A7S0KRE9-F1
#
_cell.length_a   1.000
_cell.length_b   1.000
_cell.length_c   1.000
_cell.angle_alpha   90.00
_cell.angle_beta   90.00
_cell.angle_gamma   90.00
#
_symmetry.space_group_name_H-M   'P 1'
#
loop_
_entity.id
_entity.type
_entity.pdbx_description
1 polymer ?
#
loop_
_entity_poly.entity_id
_entity_poly.type
_entity_poly.pdbx_seq_one_letter_code
_entity_poly.pdbx_strand_id
1 'polypeptide(L)'
;VNAEWLAANPVPAEYGRWGTFEILNDDALIKTRTLMEELGPEDKAGAWMVSGMNAASQDSRAALAPTLAIAKQLSEASGPDGDATAVARAVALLHASGVECAFSVGDMPDKKNSSHSIAA
;
A
#
# COMPACT_ATOMS: atom_id res chain seq x y z
N VAL A 1 -27.64 -15.77 -18.66
CA VAL A 1 -27.47 -16.55 -17.41
C VAL A 1 -27.45 -15.68 -16.14
N ASN A 2 -26.81 -14.50 -16.09
CA ASN A 2 -26.66 -13.75 -14.82
C ASN A 2 -27.58 -12.50 -14.66
N ALA A 3 -28.57 -12.31 -15.54
CA ALA A 3 -29.38 -11.08 -15.56
C ALA A 3 -30.19 -10.86 -14.26
N GLU A 4 -30.79 -11.92 -13.72
CA GLU A 4 -31.55 -11.85 -12.46
C GLU A 4 -30.65 -11.52 -11.27
N TRP A 5 -29.45 -12.12 -11.23
CA TRP A 5 -28.47 -11.82 -10.18
C TRP A 5 -28.03 -10.36 -10.22
N LEU A 6 -27.74 -9.82 -11.41
CA LEU A 6 -27.37 -8.41 -11.58
C LEU A 6 -28.48 -7.45 -11.14
N ALA A 7 -29.75 -7.80 -11.38
CA ALA A 7 -30.87 -6.99 -10.93
C ALA A 7 -31.04 -6.99 -9.41
N ALA A 8 -30.73 -8.11 -8.75
CA ALA A 8 -30.84 -8.27 -7.30
C ALA A 8 -29.61 -7.77 -6.51
N ASN A 9 -28.46 -7.61 -7.17
CA ASN A 9 -27.18 -7.28 -6.54
C ASN A 9 -26.61 -6.00 -7.17
N PRO A 10 -27.19 -4.82 -6.86
CA PRO A 10 -26.60 -3.56 -7.30
C PRO A 10 -25.20 -3.40 -6.71
N VAL A 11 -24.33 -2.66 -7.41
CA VAL A 11 -22.98 -2.38 -6.92
C VAL A 11 -23.06 -1.50 -5.67
N PRO A 12 -22.55 -1.94 -4.50
CA PRO A 12 -22.52 -1.10 -3.31
C PRO A 12 -21.64 0.14 -3.52
N ALA A 13 -21.90 1.22 -2.79
CA ALA A 13 -21.26 2.52 -3.02
C ALA A 13 -19.73 2.50 -2.81
N GLU A 14 -19.27 1.61 -1.95
CA GLU A 14 -17.87 1.40 -1.59
C GLU A 14 -17.08 0.57 -2.63
N TYR A 15 -17.75 -0.04 -3.62
CA TYR A 15 -17.11 -0.83 -4.67
C TYR A 15 -17.23 -0.18 -6.05
N GLY A 16 -16.19 -0.33 -6.89
CA GLY A 16 -16.25 0.06 -8.30
C GLY A 16 -16.93 -0.97 -9.21
N ARG A 17 -17.13 -2.20 -8.72
CA ARG A 17 -17.81 -3.31 -9.39
C ARG A 17 -18.31 -4.32 -8.35
N TRP A 18 -19.28 -5.15 -8.69
CA TRP A 18 -19.82 -6.14 -7.76
C TRP A 18 -20.12 -7.46 -8.46
N GLY A 19 -19.64 -8.54 -7.87
CA GLY A 19 -19.62 -9.86 -8.47
C GLY A 19 -19.14 -10.93 -7.51
N THR A 20 -18.98 -12.14 -8.03
CA THR A 20 -18.50 -13.29 -7.26
C THR A 20 -17.11 -13.04 -6.64
N PHE A 21 -16.21 -12.35 -7.34
CA PHE A 21 -14.86 -12.11 -6.84
C PHE A 21 -14.84 -11.12 -5.67
N GLU A 22 -15.66 -10.07 -5.71
CA GLU A 22 -15.77 -9.12 -4.60
C GLU A 22 -16.38 -9.78 -3.37
N ILE A 23 -17.43 -10.61 -3.55
CA ILE A 23 -18.05 -11.37 -2.46
C ILE A 23 -17.03 -12.33 -1.82
N LEU A 24 -16.27 -13.08 -2.64
CA LEU A 24 -15.24 -13.98 -2.13
C LEU A 24 -14.10 -13.21 -1.44
N ASN A 25 -13.73 -12.05 -1.97
CA ASN A 25 -12.71 -11.19 -1.39
C ASN A 25 -13.14 -10.67 -0.01
N ASP A 26 -14.39 -10.24 0.15
CA ASP A 26 -14.92 -9.77 1.43
C ASP A 26 -14.98 -10.89 2.47
N ASP A 27 -15.46 -12.07 2.07
CA ASP A 27 -15.50 -13.24 2.94
C ASP A 27 -14.09 -13.66 3.39
N ALA A 28 -13.12 -13.66 2.47
CA ALA A 28 -11.72 -13.92 2.80
C ALA A 28 -11.14 -12.85 3.73
N LEU A 29 -11.40 -11.56 3.44
CA LEU A 29 -10.94 -10.44 4.25
C LEU A 29 -11.46 -10.53 5.69
N ILE A 30 -12.75 -10.80 5.87
CA ILE A 30 -13.37 -10.96 7.19
C ILE A 30 -12.71 -12.11 7.95
N LYS A 31 -12.58 -13.29 7.33
CA LYS A 31 -11.99 -14.47 7.97
C LYS A 31 -10.54 -14.24 8.37
N THR A 32 -9.72 -13.70 7.45
CA THR A 32 -8.31 -13.41 7.72
C THR A 32 -8.14 -12.37 8.81
N ARG A 33 -8.95 -11.29 8.77
CA ARG A 33 -8.93 -10.24 9.80
C ARG A 33 -9.27 -10.82 11.17
N THR A 34 -10.39 -11.53 11.30
CA THR A 34 -10.82 -12.12 12.57
C THR A 34 -9.74 -13.03 13.15
N LEU A 35 -9.16 -13.91 12.32
CA LEU A 35 -8.08 -14.80 12.76
C LEU A 35 -6.86 -14.02 13.26
N MET A 36 -6.43 -12.99 12.52
CA MET A 36 -5.27 -12.18 12.92
C MET A 36 -5.53 -11.39 14.21
N GLU A 37 -6.75 -10.89 14.41
CA GLU A 37 -7.16 -10.21 15.65
C GLU A 37 -7.20 -11.18 16.85
N GLU A 38 -7.63 -12.43 16.65
CA GLU A 38 -7.67 -13.47 17.69
C GLU A 38 -6.27 -13.96 18.11
N LEU A 39 -5.32 -14.03 17.18
CA LEU A 39 -3.96 -14.51 17.44
C LEU A 39 -3.16 -13.57 18.37
N GLY A 40 -3.48 -12.27 18.38
CA GLY A 40 -2.84 -11.28 19.25
C GLY A 40 -1.38 -10.95 18.88
N PRO A 41 -0.78 -9.96 19.54
CA PRO A 41 0.52 -9.38 19.14
C PRO A 41 1.73 -10.31 19.36
N GLU A 42 1.57 -11.42 20.07
CA GLU A 42 2.65 -12.39 20.31
C GLU A 42 2.84 -13.35 19.12
N ASP A 43 1.82 -13.51 18.28
CA ASP A 43 1.93 -14.23 17.00
C ASP A 43 2.38 -13.29 15.88
N LYS A 44 3.10 -13.81 14.88
CA LYS A 44 3.58 -12.99 13.75
C LYS A 44 2.45 -12.33 12.96
N ALA A 45 1.35 -13.04 12.73
CA ALA A 45 0.21 -12.52 11.97
C ALA A 45 -0.55 -11.48 12.79
N GLY A 46 -0.74 -11.71 14.09
CA GLY A 46 -1.38 -10.72 14.96
C GLY A 46 -0.50 -9.50 15.24
N ALA A 47 0.82 -9.68 15.40
CA ALA A 47 1.79 -8.57 15.45
C ALA A 47 1.72 -7.70 14.19
N TRP A 48 1.66 -8.33 13.02
CA TRP A 48 1.52 -7.61 11.75
C TRP A 48 0.21 -6.82 11.70
N MET A 49 -0.91 -7.43 12.13
CA MET A 49 -2.20 -6.75 12.20
C MET A 49 -2.17 -5.48 13.07
N VAL A 50 -1.59 -5.59 14.26
CA VAL A 50 -1.44 -4.47 15.22
C VAL A 50 -0.47 -3.40 14.71
N SER A 51 0.58 -3.78 13.99
CA SER A 51 1.63 -2.87 13.55
C SER A 51 1.19 -1.85 12.48
N GLY A 52 0.12 -2.13 11.73
CA GLY A 52 -0.24 -1.26 10.59
C GLY A 52 -1.52 -1.60 9.83
N MET A 53 -2.11 -2.78 10.02
CA MET A 53 -3.29 -3.19 9.25
C MET A 53 -4.60 -2.84 9.96
N ASN A 54 -4.56 -2.62 11.28
CA ASN A 54 -5.71 -2.10 12.03
C ASN A 54 -5.84 -0.57 11.87
N ALA A 55 -5.87 -0.09 10.63
CA ALA A 55 -5.84 1.33 10.29
C ALA A 55 -7.00 2.13 10.91
N ALA A 56 -8.15 1.51 11.14
CA ALA A 56 -9.31 2.13 11.79
C ALA A 56 -9.04 2.50 13.27
N SER A 57 -8.05 1.86 13.91
CA SER A 57 -7.64 2.13 15.29
C SER A 57 -6.43 3.07 15.39
N GLN A 58 -5.80 3.41 14.27
CA GLN A 58 -4.57 4.18 14.23
C GLN A 58 -4.84 5.65 13.89
N ASP A 59 -4.09 6.56 14.50
CA ASP A 59 -4.03 7.95 14.06
C ASP A 59 -3.19 8.01 12.78
N SER A 60 -3.86 8.01 11.62
CA SER A 60 -3.23 8.06 10.31
C SER A 60 -2.39 9.33 10.11
N ARG A 61 -2.76 10.44 10.75
CA ARG A 61 -1.99 11.69 10.68
C ARG A 61 -0.67 11.54 11.42
N ALA A 62 -0.70 10.97 12.62
CA ALA A 62 0.52 10.70 13.38
C ALA A 62 1.41 9.67 12.66
N ALA A 63 0.82 8.58 12.15
CA ALA A 63 1.54 7.53 11.45
C ALA A 63 2.24 8.03 10.18
N LEU A 64 1.60 8.92 9.40
CA LEU A 64 2.15 9.44 8.14
C LEU A 64 3.04 10.68 8.33
N ALA A 65 3.11 11.27 9.53
CA ALA A 65 3.85 12.51 9.76
C ALA A 65 5.34 12.44 9.31
N PRO A 66 6.10 11.37 9.55
CA PRO A 66 7.48 11.25 9.07
C PRO A 66 7.57 11.26 7.54
N THR A 67 6.71 10.50 6.86
CA THR A 67 6.66 10.43 5.39
C THR A 67 6.28 11.78 4.78
N LEU A 68 5.31 12.48 5.38
CA LEU A 68 4.90 13.82 4.95
C LEU A 68 6.01 14.86 5.14
N ALA A 69 6.84 14.72 6.17
CA ALA A 69 8.00 15.59 6.36
C ALA A 69 9.04 15.43 5.24
N ILE A 70 9.28 14.19 4.77
CA ILE A 70 10.19 13.93 3.64
C ILE A 70 9.59 14.46 2.33
N ALA A 71 8.27 14.28 2.11
CA ALA A 71 7.58 14.84 0.95
C ALA A 71 7.69 16.38 0.92
N LYS A 72 7.60 17.04 2.08
CA LYS A 72 7.83 18.49 2.22
C LYS A 72 9.26 18.87 1.84
N GLN A 73 10.26 18.12 2.30
CA GLN A 73 11.66 18.35 1.91
C GLN A 73 11.86 18.22 0.39
N LEU A 74 11.23 17.24 -0.25
CA LEU A 74 11.28 17.10 -1.70
C LEU A 74 10.66 18.32 -2.40
N SER A 75 9.49 18.78 -1.94
CA SER A 75 8.83 19.96 -2.51
C SER A 75 9.67 21.23 -2.35
N GLU A 76 10.32 21.42 -1.20
CA GLU A 76 11.20 22.58 -0.96
C GLU A 76 12.46 22.51 -1.83
N ALA A 77 13.08 21.33 -1.94
CA ALA A 77 14.29 21.12 -2.72
C ALA A 77 14.08 21.22 -4.24
N SER A 78 12.85 21.03 -4.73
CA SER A 78 12.49 21.09 -6.16
C SER A 78 11.95 22.45 -6.61
N GLY A 79 12.01 23.48 -5.75
CA GLY A 79 11.61 24.83 -6.10
C GLY A 79 12.50 25.52 -7.14
N PRO A 80 12.18 26.77 -7.53
CA PRO A 80 12.91 27.53 -8.54
C PRO A 80 14.43 27.68 -8.26
N ASP A 81 14.82 27.78 -6.99
CA ASP A 81 16.21 27.84 -6.52
C ASP A 81 16.69 26.48 -5.96
N GLY A 82 16.18 25.38 -6.53
CA GLY A 82 16.31 24.03 -5.97
C GLY A 82 17.73 23.47 -5.89
N ASP A 83 17.88 22.45 -5.06
CA ASP A 83 19.13 21.70 -4.86
C ASP A 83 18.96 20.25 -5.32
N ALA A 84 19.61 19.89 -6.43
CA ALA A 84 19.56 18.54 -6.99
C ALA A 84 20.04 17.46 -6.00
N THR A 85 20.99 17.77 -5.12
CA THR A 85 21.48 16.82 -4.10
C THR A 85 20.41 16.60 -3.03
N ALA A 86 19.73 17.67 -2.61
CA ALA A 86 18.61 17.57 -1.68
C ALA A 86 17.43 16.82 -2.29
N VAL A 87 17.13 17.04 -3.57
CA VAL A 87 16.11 16.26 -4.31
C VAL A 87 16.47 14.78 -4.31
N ALA A 88 17.68 14.41 -4.73
CA ALA A 88 18.11 13.02 -4.80
C ALA A 88 18.02 12.32 -3.43
N ARG A 89 18.41 13.01 -2.35
CA ARG A 89 18.28 12.50 -0.98
C ARG A 89 16.83 12.31 -0.57
N ALA A 90 15.95 13.27 -0.84
CA ALA A 90 14.54 13.17 -0.47
C ALA A 90 13.83 12.04 -1.24
N VAL A 91 14.13 11.87 -2.54
CA VAL A 91 13.65 10.74 -3.35
C VAL A 91 14.11 9.41 -2.77
N ALA A 92 15.40 9.29 -2.43
CA ALA A 92 15.95 8.06 -1.83
C ALA A 92 15.28 7.72 -0.48
N LEU A 93 15.01 8.72 0.36
CA LEU A 93 14.31 8.52 1.64
C LEU A 93 12.85 8.11 1.44
N LEU A 94 12.15 8.69 0.45
CA LEU A 94 10.79 8.29 0.12
C LEU A 94 10.75 6.85 -0.39
N HIS A 95 11.62 6.49 -1.32
CA HIS A 95 11.75 5.12 -1.82
C HIS A 95 12.04 4.12 -0.68
N ALA A 96 12.96 4.46 0.22
CA ALA A 96 13.28 3.63 1.39
C ALA A 96 12.10 3.47 2.37
N SER A 97 11.16 4.43 2.39
CA SER A 97 9.91 4.35 3.15
C SER A 97 8.76 3.64 2.42
N GLY A 98 9.02 3.11 1.21
CA GLY A 98 8.02 2.46 0.37
C GLY A 98 7.15 3.42 -0.45
N VAL A 99 7.54 4.70 -0.54
CA VAL A 99 6.84 5.71 -1.36
C VAL A 99 7.64 5.96 -2.63
N GLU A 100 7.13 5.47 -3.75
CA GLU A 100 7.71 5.77 -5.07
C GLU A 100 7.38 7.20 -5.51
N CYS A 101 8.38 7.94 -5.99
CA CYS A 101 8.23 9.28 -6.52
C CYS A 101 9.27 9.58 -7.60
N ALA A 102 8.91 10.43 -8.57
CA ALA A 102 9.67 10.78 -9.79
C ALA A 102 9.95 9.60 -10.75
N PHE A 103 10.43 8.48 -10.23
CA PHE A 103 10.60 7.20 -10.90
C PHE A 103 10.36 6.06 -9.90
N SER A 104 10.00 4.90 -10.41
CA SER A 104 9.85 3.66 -9.64
C SER A 104 11.16 2.88 -9.67
N VAL A 105 11.42 2.08 -8.63
CA VAL A 105 12.54 1.14 -8.60
C VAL A 105 12.05 -0.14 -7.94
N GLY A 106 12.07 -1.22 -8.70
CA GLY A 106 11.70 -2.56 -8.23
C GLY A 106 12.77 -3.59 -8.51
N ASP A 107 12.68 -4.70 -7.80
CA ASP A 107 13.46 -5.91 -8.07
C ASP A 107 12.68 -6.78 -9.08
N MET A 108 13.26 -7.02 -10.26
CA MET A 108 12.62 -7.85 -11.29
C MET A 108 13.60 -8.86 -11.90
N PRO A 109 13.15 -10.07 -12.28
CA PRO A 109 13.97 -11.01 -13.02
C PRO A 109 14.53 -10.38 -14.30
N ASP A 110 15.81 -10.57 -14.57
CA ASP A 110 16.41 -10.11 -15.82
C ASP A 110 15.75 -10.84 -17.01
N LYS A 111 15.20 -10.05 -17.94
CA LYS A 111 14.56 -10.54 -19.17
C LYS A 111 15.52 -11.37 -20.03
N LYS A 112 16.82 -11.17 -19.91
CA LYS A 112 17.86 -11.92 -20.63
C LYS A 112 18.41 -13.11 -19.84
N ASN A 113 18.27 -13.11 -18.51
CA ASN A 113 18.68 -14.21 -17.65
C ASN A 113 17.84 -14.25 -16.36
N SER A 114 16.75 -15.03 -16.37
CA SER A 114 15.81 -15.10 -15.25
C SER A 114 16.36 -15.74 -13.98
N SER A 115 17.62 -16.23 -13.98
CA SER A 115 18.30 -16.66 -12.75
C SER A 115 18.87 -15.48 -11.94
N HIS A 116 18.91 -14.29 -12.53
CA HIS A 116 19.39 -13.06 -11.90
C HIS A 116 18.24 -12.07 -11.73
N SER A 117 18.37 -11.21 -10.72
CA SER A 117 17.51 -10.05 -10.56
C SER A 117 18.23 -8.76 -10.93
N ILE A 118 17.49 -7.80 -11.46
CA ILE A 118 17.96 -6.46 -11.80
C ILE A 118 16.99 -5.41 -11.26
N ALA A 119 17.53 -4.25 -10.90
CA ALA A 119 16.72 -3.09 -10.61
C ALA A 119 16.03 -2.62 -11.90
N ALA A 120 14.74 -2.32 -11.81
CA ALA A 120 13.91 -1.89 -12.93
C ALA A 120 12.96 -0.75 -12.56
#